data_AF-A0A9Q0EJN1-F1
#
_entry.id   AF-A0A9Q0EJN1-F1
#
_cell.length_a   1.000
_cell.length_b   1.000
_cell.length_c   1.000
_cell.angle_alpha   90.00
_cell.angle_beta   90.00
_cell.angle_gamma   90.00
#
_symmetry.space_group_name_H-M   'P 1'
#
loop_
_entity.id
_entity.type
_entity.pdbx_description
1 polymer ?
#
loop_
_entity_poly.entity_id
_entity_poly.type
_entity_poly.pdbx_seq_one_letter_code
_entity_poly.pdbx_strand_id
1 'polypeptide(L)'
;MEEADCDQMDFLSDFPVNIEEISLIPGSLGRIRARDPKSTTYLLGLTPAPNNGTYGSLNDMLQDPPFLPTRPQEVTLPSPTSPPTTSATHHLGCSCDDENKVEEVFQPFSPGPDEGYSYNTTHLPFGRPAVLFQTDYILLHHLDFISGYSRELSMPLWTSFTLLNQDVTPPPRGSVGDCVRPDPRVLPEHSQSCTLYSQTPETRPGFLYPPEELNGVNVLVGPVFDHDYDGLRDSTPSITESSGSAPPFPSHFYTVVTSCEEVNQTVEECEGGLKVFSFLLPHRPDNGESCNSGEEESQWVEDLLALHTSRVRDVELLTGLDLLRSTNLTYPSSLGLKTYLHTFEPDD
;
A
#
# COMPACT_ATOMS: atom_id res chain seq x y z
N MET A 1 -8.21 13.95 -12.59
CA MET A 1 -6.94 14.67 -12.49
C MET A 1 -6.61 15.19 -13.88
N GLU A 2 -6.39 16.49 -14.05
CA GLU A 2 -5.85 17.01 -15.32
C GLU A 2 -4.40 16.52 -15.47
N GLU A 3 -4.00 16.20 -16.69
CA GLU A 3 -2.63 15.79 -17.02
C GLU A 3 -1.67 16.95 -16.69
N ALA A 4 -0.70 16.71 -15.81
CA ALA A 4 0.39 17.65 -15.60
C ALA A 4 1.30 17.62 -16.83
N ASP A 5 1.25 18.68 -17.65
CA ASP A 5 2.10 18.85 -18.84
C ASP A 5 3.22 19.87 -18.54
N CYS A 6 4.45 19.54 -18.95
CA CYS A 6 5.63 20.35 -18.65
C CYS A 6 5.69 21.68 -19.40
N ASP A 7 4.91 21.82 -20.49
CA ASP A 7 4.76 23.09 -21.19
C ASP A 7 3.81 24.06 -20.45
N GLN A 8 3.12 23.61 -19.40
CA GLN A 8 2.16 24.39 -18.64
C GLN A 8 2.38 24.26 -17.12
N MET A 9 3.52 24.76 -16.65
CA MET A 9 3.64 25.20 -15.26
C MET A 9 2.80 26.48 -15.09
N ASP A 10 1.49 26.33 -14.90
CA ASP A 10 0.65 27.45 -14.48
C ASP A 10 0.94 27.72 -13.00
N PHE A 11 1.82 28.67 -12.73
CA PHE A 11 1.92 29.22 -11.38
C PHE A 11 0.61 29.94 -11.08
N LEU A 12 0.11 29.86 -9.84
CA LEU A 12 -1.02 30.69 -9.38
C LEU A 12 -0.77 32.21 -9.58
N SER A 13 0.47 32.63 -9.85
CA SER A 13 0.87 33.98 -10.23
C SER A 13 0.63 34.33 -11.70
N ASP A 14 0.50 33.35 -12.59
CA ASP A 14 0.34 33.54 -14.04
C ASP A 14 -1.13 33.71 -14.44
N PHE A 15 -2.05 33.26 -13.58
CA PHE A 15 -3.41 33.76 -13.64
C PHE A 15 -3.37 35.26 -13.28
N PRO A 16 -3.85 36.17 -14.14
CA PRO A 16 -4.02 37.57 -13.80
C PRO A 16 -5.22 37.70 -12.86
N VAL A 17 -5.09 37.10 -11.68
CA VAL A 17 -6.07 37.21 -10.62
C VAL A 17 -5.88 38.60 -10.06
N ASN A 18 -6.79 39.50 -10.42
CA ASN A 18 -6.85 40.81 -9.81
C ASN A 18 -6.91 40.57 -8.28
N ILE A 19 -5.89 40.99 -7.55
CA ILE A 19 -5.77 40.71 -6.11
C ILE A 19 -6.95 41.32 -5.33
N GLU A 20 -7.67 42.28 -5.93
CA GLU A 20 -8.92 42.82 -5.40
C GLU A 20 -10.15 41.89 -5.58
N GLU A 21 -10.07 40.84 -6.41
CA GLU A 21 -11.07 39.77 -6.55
C GLU A 21 -10.72 38.51 -5.73
N ILE A 22 -9.53 38.45 -5.12
CA ILE A 22 -9.16 37.35 -4.20
C ILE A 22 -9.62 37.70 -2.80
N SER A 23 -10.71 37.08 -2.35
CA SER A 23 -11.03 37.05 -0.92
C SER A 23 -10.16 36.00 -0.22
N LEU A 24 -9.03 36.41 0.35
CA LEU A 24 -8.32 35.58 1.33
C LEU A 24 -9.21 35.45 2.57
N ILE A 25 -9.63 34.23 2.90
CA ILE A 25 -10.29 33.93 4.17
C ILE A 25 -9.18 33.54 5.15
N PRO A 26 -8.88 34.37 6.17
CA PRO A 26 -7.96 33.97 7.23
C PRO A 26 -8.53 32.76 7.96
N GLY A 27 -7.85 31.61 7.87
CA GLY A 27 -8.15 30.46 8.71
C GLY A 27 -7.85 30.79 10.16
N SER A 28 -8.86 30.70 11.01
CA SER A 28 -8.71 30.98 12.43
C SER A 28 -8.00 29.83 13.14
N LEU A 29 -6.91 30.11 13.86
CA LEU A 29 -6.68 29.52 15.19
C LEU A 29 -7.92 29.85 16.03
N GLY A 30 -8.90 28.96 15.99
CA GLY A 30 -10.28 29.29 16.35
C GLY A 30 -10.98 28.13 17.00
N ARG A 31 -11.25 28.28 18.29
CA ARG A 31 -12.18 27.46 19.07
C ARG A 31 -13.50 27.35 18.30
N ILE A 32 -13.89 26.13 17.91
CA ILE A 32 -15.08 25.86 17.13
C ILE A 32 -16.33 26.27 17.93
N ARG A 33 -17.04 27.30 17.46
CA ARG A 33 -18.46 27.54 17.76
C ARG A 33 -19.17 27.88 16.46
N ALA A 34 -20.30 27.20 16.22
CA ALA A 34 -21.12 27.42 15.03
C ALA A 34 -21.75 28.83 15.04
N ARG A 35 -21.68 29.52 13.90
CA ARG A 35 -22.31 30.84 13.67
C ARG A 35 -23.78 30.73 13.22
N ASP A 36 -24.21 29.54 12.78
CA ASP A 36 -25.60 29.19 12.43
C ASP A 36 -25.81 27.68 12.70
N PRO A 37 -26.87 27.21 13.41
CA PRO A 37 -26.90 25.87 14.04
C PRO A 37 -27.15 24.68 13.11
N LYS A 38 -27.17 24.84 11.79
CA LYS A 38 -27.68 23.81 10.86
C LYS A 38 -26.63 22.96 10.14
N SER A 39 -25.36 22.98 10.55
CA SER A 39 -24.29 22.28 9.81
C SER A 39 -23.27 21.53 10.68
N THR A 40 -23.71 20.71 11.64
CA THR A 40 -22.84 19.70 12.26
C THR A 40 -23.65 18.47 12.68
N THR A 41 -23.76 17.51 11.78
CA THR A 41 -24.56 16.28 11.96
C THR A 41 -24.23 15.51 13.24
N TYR A 42 -22.94 15.46 13.62
CA TYR A 42 -22.46 14.82 14.84
C TYR A 42 -23.01 15.46 16.12
N LEU A 43 -22.97 16.78 16.22
CA LEU A 43 -23.43 17.50 17.42
C LEU A 43 -24.96 17.51 17.56
N LEU A 44 -25.67 17.22 16.47
CA LEU A 44 -27.13 17.26 16.40
C LEU A 44 -27.79 15.88 16.58
N GLY A 45 -27.01 14.81 16.79
CA GLY A 45 -27.53 13.45 16.93
C GLY A 45 -28.24 12.94 15.67
N LEU A 46 -27.88 13.47 14.50
CA LEU A 46 -28.47 13.12 13.23
C LEU A 46 -27.70 11.96 12.57
N THR A 47 -28.39 11.13 11.79
CA THR A 47 -27.72 10.14 10.94
C THR A 47 -27.18 10.87 9.69
N PRO A 48 -25.87 10.86 9.45
CA PRO A 48 -25.29 11.52 8.28
C PRO A 48 -25.65 10.79 6.98
N ALA A 49 -25.88 11.56 5.91
CA ALA A 49 -26.00 11.03 4.55
C ALA A 49 -24.65 10.45 4.09
N PRO A 50 -24.61 9.53 3.11
CA PRO A 50 -23.36 9.01 2.56
C PRO A 50 -22.41 10.14 2.15
N ASN A 51 -21.17 10.10 2.65
CA ASN A 51 -20.12 11.07 2.36
C ASN A 51 -18.74 10.43 2.54
N ASN A 52 -17.69 11.13 2.11
CA ASN A 52 -16.31 10.62 2.11
C ASN A 52 -15.61 10.76 3.47
N GLY A 53 -16.32 11.22 4.51
CA GLY A 53 -15.79 11.32 5.86
C GLY A 53 -15.71 9.96 6.54
N THR A 54 -14.58 9.70 7.21
CA THR A 54 -14.42 8.49 8.03
C THR A 54 -15.08 8.68 9.38
N TYR A 55 -16.24 8.06 9.57
CA TYR A 55 -17.00 8.28 10.80
C TYR A 55 -16.26 7.78 12.04
N GLY A 56 -16.11 8.67 13.03
CA GLY A 56 -15.44 8.37 14.30
C GLY A 56 -13.97 8.79 14.36
N SER A 57 -13.36 9.24 13.26
CA SER A 57 -11.95 9.72 13.28
C SER A 57 -11.75 10.97 14.13
N LEU A 58 -12.79 11.78 14.34
CA LEU A 58 -12.77 12.99 15.16
C LEU A 58 -13.35 12.78 16.56
N ASN A 59 -13.58 11.54 16.99
CA ASN A 59 -14.17 11.25 18.30
C ASN A 59 -13.30 11.79 19.45
N ASP A 60 -11.98 11.80 19.28
CA ASP A 60 -11.04 12.28 20.30
C ASP A 60 -11.18 13.81 20.56
N MET A 61 -11.87 14.54 19.67
CA MET A 61 -12.21 15.96 19.86
C MET A 61 -13.48 16.19 20.69
N LEU A 62 -14.24 15.13 21.00
CA LEU A 62 -15.54 15.19 21.67
C LEU A 62 -15.45 14.62 23.09
N GLN A 63 -16.12 15.26 24.06
CA GLN A 63 -16.18 14.75 25.43
C GLN A 63 -17.05 13.49 25.56
N ASP A 64 -18.13 13.41 24.76
CA ASP A 64 -19.06 12.29 24.71
C ASP A 64 -19.42 12.03 23.23
N PRO A 65 -18.69 11.14 22.53
CA PRO A 65 -18.90 10.91 21.11
C PRO A 65 -20.22 10.15 20.86
N PRO A 66 -21.12 10.69 20.03
CA PRO A 66 -22.45 10.09 19.80
C PRO A 66 -22.43 8.83 18.93
N PHE A 67 -21.31 8.59 18.23
CA PHE A 67 -21.12 7.43 17.36
C PHE A 67 -19.82 6.71 17.75
N LEU A 68 -19.94 5.41 18.03
CA LEU A 68 -18.80 4.54 18.27
C LEU A 68 -18.58 3.71 17.00
N PRO A 69 -17.48 3.96 16.26
CA PRO A 69 -17.20 3.20 15.05
C PRO A 69 -16.92 1.74 15.38
N THR A 70 -17.35 0.85 14.48
CA THR A 70 -17.06 -0.58 14.55
C THR A 70 -16.20 -0.98 13.38
N ARG A 71 -15.23 -1.85 13.63
CA ARG A 71 -14.32 -2.32 12.59
C ARG A 71 -15.06 -3.13 11.52
N PRO A 72 -14.77 -2.94 10.22
CA PRO A 72 -15.37 -3.76 9.17
C PRO A 72 -14.98 -5.23 9.34
N GLN A 73 -15.96 -6.10 9.11
CA GLN A 73 -15.73 -7.53 9.09
C GLN A 73 -14.96 -7.89 7.81
N GLU A 74 -13.96 -8.76 7.96
CA GLU A 74 -13.27 -9.33 6.81
C GLU A 74 -14.23 -10.18 5.98
N VAL A 75 -14.24 -9.98 4.67
CA VAL A 75 -15.14 -10.69 3.74
C VAL A 75 -14.52 -12.00 3.30
N THR A 76 -13.23 -11.98 2.97
CA THR A 76 -12.49 -13.14 2.46
C THR A 76 -11.34 -13.48 3.39
N LEU A 77 -11.30 -14.72 3.87
CA LEU A 77 -10.17 -15.29 4.60
C LEU A 77 -9.18 -15.95 3.63
N PRO A 78 -7.88 -16.09 4.00
CA PRO A 78 -6.92 -16.77 3.14
C PRO A 78 -7.26 -18.23 2.89
N SER A 79 -7.18 -18.66 1.63
CA SER A 79 -7.27 -20.05 1.23
C SER A 79 -6.01 -20.83 1.66
N PRO A 80 -6.11 -22.15 1.91
CA PRO A 80 -4.94 -22.99 2.14
C PRO A 80 -4.06 -23.05 0.87
N THR A 81 -2.75 -23.11 1.08
CA THR A 81 -1.78 -23.31 -0.01
C THR A 81 -1.86 -24.74 -0.54
N SER A 82 -1.60 -24.91 -1.84
CA SER A 82 -1.47 -26.22 -2.44
C SER A 82 -0.16 -26.87 -1.96
N PRO A 83 -0.12 -28.20 -1.75
CA PRO A 83 1.15 -28.88 -1.48
C PRO A 83 2.12 -28.62 -2.63
N PRO A 84 3.42 -28.39 -2.35
CA PRO A 84 4.39 -28.02 -3.36
C PRO A 84 4.45 -29.09 -4.44
N THR A 85 4.12 -28.71 -5.67
CA THR A 85 4.24 -29.62 -6.82
C THR A 85 5.73 -29.77 -7.16
N THR A 86 6.27 -30.98 -7.04
CA THR A 86 7.57 -31.33 -7.63
C THR A 86 7.48 -31.09 -9.13
N SER A 87 8.25 -30.12 -9.63
CA SER A 87 8.26 -29.68 -11.03
C SER A 87 8.37 -30.85 -12.02
N ALA A 88 7.42 -30.94 -12.96
CA ALA A 88 7.59 -31.84 -14.12
C ALA A 88 6.81 -31.51 -15.40
N THR A 89 5.93 -30.49 -15.48
CA THR A 89 5.11 -30.34 -16.71
C THR A 89 4.87 -28.93 -17.26
N HIS A 90 5.16 -27.84 -16.53
CA HIS A 90 4.86 -26.49 -17.03
C HIS A 90 6.12 -25.62 -17.09
N HIS A 91 6.75 -25.58 -18.27
CA HIS A 91 7.84 -24.66 -18.57
C HIS A 91 7.27 -23.23 -18.73
N LEU A 92 7.26 -22.45 -17.65
CA LEU A 92 6.97 -21.00 -17.70
C LEU A 92 8.13 -20.18 -18.31
N GLY A 93 9.20 -20.85 -18.76
CA GLY A 93 10.35 -20.26 -19.44
C GLY A 93 11.30 -19.45 -18.57
N CYS A 94 11.17 -19.56 -17.25
CA CYS A 94 12.06 -18.92 -16.30
C CYS A 94 13.37 -19.71 -16.17
N SER A 95 14.52 -19.02 -16.06
CA SER A 95 15.84 -19.66 -15.93
C SER A 95 16.65 -18.97 -14.83
N CYS A 96 17.27 -19.77 -13.98
CA CYS A 96 18.18 -19.34 -12.92
C CYS A 96 19.41 -20.26 -12.95
N ASP A 97 20.61 -19.67 -12.95
CA ASP A 97 21.84 -20.45 -12.87
C ASP A 97 21.95 -21.18 -11.52
N ASP A 98 22.52 -22.39 -11.56
CA ASP A 98 22.58 -23.31 -10.41
C ASP A 98 23.34 -22.74 -9.20
N GLU A 99 24.18 -21.71 -9.39
CA GLU A 99 24.95 -21.06 -8.31
C GLU A 99 24.10 -20.14 -7.41
N ASN A 100 22.92 -19.71 -7.85
CA ASN A 100 21.99 -18.87 -7.08
C ASN A 100 20.83 -19.67 -6.44
N LYS A 101 20.92 -21.00 -6.41
CA LYS A 101 19.89 -21.86 -5.81
C LYS A 101 19.91 -21.76 -4.29
N VAL A 102 19.09 -20.88 -3.74
CA VAL A 102 18.72 -20.94 -2.32
C VAL A 102 17.72 -22.09 -2.14
N GLU A 103 18.07 -23.08 -1.32
CA GLU A 103 17.13 -24.08 -0.81
C GLU A 103 16.11 -23.37 0.08
N GLU A 104 14.94 -23.07 -0.47
CA GLU A 104 13.82 -22.55 0.33
C GLU A 104 13.16 -23.70 1.07
N VAL A 105 13.21 -23.64 2.40
CA VAL A 105 12.44 -24.54 3.26
C VAL A 105 10.98 -24.08 3.23
N PHE A 106 10.19 -24.65 2.32
CA PHE A 106 8.74 -24.44 2.31
C PHE A 106 8.12 -25.14 3.52
N GLN A 107 7.81 -24.38 4.58
CA GLN A 107 7.01 -24.92 5.69
C GLN A 107 5.52 -24.91 5.28
N PRO A 108 4.87 -26.08 5.15
CA PRO A 108 3.45 -26.15 4.80
C PRO A 108 2.60 -25.56 5.92
N PHE A 109 1.62 -24.72 5.57
CA PHE A 109 0.61 -24.25 6.52
C PHE A 109 -0.31 -25.40 6.92
N SER A 110 -0.47 -25.64 8.21
CA SER A 110 -1.55 -26.43 8.78
C SER A 110 -2.10 -25.66 9.98
N PRO A 111 -3.43 -25.49 10.13
CA PRO A 111 -3.99 -24.85 11.32
C PRO A 111 -3.58 -25.66 12.56
N GLY A 112 -3.08 -24.96 13.57
CA GLY A 112 -2.87 -25.54 14.88
C GLY A 112 -4.20 -26.02 15.48
N PRO A 113 -4.18 -27.01 16.40
CA PRO A 113 -5.39 -27.51 17.05
C PRO A 113 -6.09 -26.48 17.94
N ASP A 114 -5.38 -25.43 18.36
CA ASP A 114 -5.95 -24.21 18.91
C ASP A 114 -5.95 -23.18 17.78
N GLU A 115 -7.07 -22.50 17.51
CA GLU A 115 -7.27 -21.48 16.45
C GLU A 115 -6.37 -20.22 16.59
N GLY A 116 -5.20 -20.33 17.23
CA GLY A 116 -4.15 -19.34 17.32
C GLY A 116 -3.06 -19.59 16.28
N TYR A 117 -2.90 -18.62 15.37
CA TYR A 117 -1.79 -18.56 14.42
C TYR A 117 -0.46 -18.42 15.18
N SER A 118 0.28 -19.51 15.37
CA SER A 118 1.55 -19.54 16.11
C SER A 118 2.72 -19.75 15.15
N TYR A 119 3.25 -18.66 14.61
CA TYR A 119 4.60 -18.52 14.05
C TYR A 119 4.94 -17.03 13.86
N ASN A 120 6.22 -16.70 13.76
CA ASN A 120 6.79 -15.34 13.71
C ASN A 120 5.98 -14.38 12.81
N THR A 121 5.16 -13.53 13.42
CA THR A 121 4.44 -12.42 12.76
C THR A 121 5.34 -11.21 12.55
N THR A 122 6.66 -11.41 12.50
CA THR A 122 7.73 -10.41 12.39
C THR A 122 7.45 -9.37 11.29
N HIS A 123 6.89 -9.82 10.16
CA HIS A 123 6.56 -8.97 9.01
C HIS A 123 5.10 -8.50 8.97
N LEU A 124 4.30 -8.82 9.98
CA LEU A 124 2.93 -8.34 10.15
C LEU A 124 2.70 -7.79 11.57
N PRO A 125 3.55 -6.88 12.08
CA PRO A 125 3.45 -6.38 13.47
C PRO A 125 2.11 -5.68 13.73
N PHE A 126 1.53 -5.05 12.70
CA PHE A 126 0.25 -4.33 12.78
C PHE A 126 -0.94 -5.16 12.27
N GLY A 127 -0.74 -6.47 12.15
CA GLY A 127 -1.74 -7.44 11.70
C GLY A 127 -1.83 -7.53 10.17
N ARG A 128 -2.29 -8.70 9.72
CA ARG A 128 -2.55 -8.97 8.30
C ARG A 128 -3.61 -8.01 7.75
N PRO A 129 -3.41 -7.40 6.56
CA PRO A 129 -4.46 -6.71 5.84
C PRO A 129 -5.70 -7.59 5.69
N ALA A 130 -6.87 -7.08 6.09
CA ALA A 130 -8.12 -7.80 5.88
C ALA A 130 -8.70 -7.48 4.50
N VAL A 131 -9.20 -8.49 3.81
CA VAL A 131 -9.77 -8.33 2.47
C VAL A 131 -11.28 -8.08 2.57
N LEU A 132 -11.73 -6.90 2.13
CA LEU A 132 -13.14 -6.46 2.24
C LEU A 132 -13.99 -6.77 1.00
N PHE A 133 -13.47 -7.56 0.07
CA PHE A 133 -14.17 -7.99 -1.15
C PHE A 133 -14.03 -9.50 -1.36
N GLN A 134 -14.88 -10.07 -2.21
CA GLN A 134 -14.84 -11.49 -2.55
C GLN A 134 -13.69 -11.76 -3.53
N THR A 135 -12.78 -12.67 -3.19
CA THR A 135 -11.68 -13.13 -4.08
C THR A 135 -11.15 -14.49 -3.62
N ASP A 136 -10.22 -15.10 -4.37
CA ASP A 136 -9.39 -16.22 -3.91
C ASP A 136 -7.92 -15.78 -3.78
N TYR A 137 -7.42 -15.76 -2.55
CA TYR A 137 -6.03 -15.44 -2.26
C TYR A 137 -5.43 -16.40 -1.22
N ILE A 138 -4.12 -16.57 -1.28
CA ILE A 138 -3.33 -17.40 -0.36
C ILE A 138 -2.27 -16.56 0.34
N LEU A 139 -1.80 -17.02 1.50
CA LEU A 139 -0.64 -16.43 2.16
C LEU A 139 0.65 -17.14 1.74
N LEU A 140 1.58 -16.37 1.20
CA LEU A 140 2.93 -16.82 0.88
C LEU A 140 3.89 -16.26 1.93
N HIS A 141 4.33 -17.14 2.82
CA HIS A 141 5.31 -16.82 3.85
C HIS A 141 6.72 -17.09 3.33
N HIS A 142 7.57 -16.08 3.40
CA HIS A 142 9.01 -16.19 3.19
C HIS A 142 9.73 -15.84 4.49
N LEU A 143 11.05 -16.02 4.51
CA LEU A 143 11.85 -15.68 5.69
C LEU A 143 11.83 -14.18 5.98
N ASP A 144 11.88 -13.34 4.93
CA ASP A 144 12.09 -11.90 5.05
C ASP A 144 10.83 -11.06 4.70
N PHE A 145 9.77 -11.71 4.20
CA PHE A 145 8.52 -11.05 3.84
C PHE A 145 7.32 -12.00 3.81
N ILE A 146 6.12 -11.44 3.86
CA ILE A 146 4.85 -12.17 3.75
C ILE A 146 3.98 -11.48 2.68
N SER A 147 3.37 -12.26 1.79
CA SER A 147 2.50 -11.73 0.74
C SER A 147 1.11 -12.37 0.74
N GLY A 148 0.09 -11.57 0.46
CA GLY A 148 -1.27 -12.05 0.14
C GLY A 148 -1.43 -12.19 -1.37
N TYR A 149 -1.28 -13.39 -1.91
CA TYR A 149 -1.27 -13.67 -3.35
C TYR A 149 -2.66 -13.97 -3.90
N SER A 150 -3.18 -13.13 -4.78
CA SER A 150 -4.45 -13.38 -5.49
C SER A 150 -4.23 -14.34 -6.65
N ARG A 151 -4.97 -15.45 -6.63
CA ARG A 151 -4.97 -16.44 -7.73
C ARG A 151 -5.73 -15.94 -8.96
N GLU A 152 -6.69 -15.04 -8.75
CA GLU A 152 -7.48 -14.43 -9.83
C GLU A 152 -6.67 -13.41 -10.63
N LEU A 153 -5.82 -12.63 -9.95
CA LEU A 153 -4.97 -11.62 -10.60
C LEU A 153 -3.56 -12.14 -10.92
N SER A 154 -3.23 -13.36 -10.49
CA SER A 154 -1.89 -13.94 -10.59
C SER A 154 -0.80 -13.02 -10.02
N MET A 155 -1.09 -12.29 -8.95
CA MET A 155 -0.16 -11.36 -8.32
C MET A 155 -0.50 -11.12 -6.84
N PRO A 156 0.47 -10.66 -6.03
CA PRO A 156 0.19 -10.19 -4.67
C PRO A 156 -0.76 -8.99 -4.67
N LEU A 157 -1.80 -9.06 -3.83
CA LEU A 157 -2.59 -7.90 -3.41
C LEU A 157 -1.77 -6.98 -2.52
N TRP A 158 -0.88 -7.58 -1.72
CA TRP A 158 0.00 -6.88 -0.80
C TRP A 158 1.21 -7.76 -0.47
N THR A 159 2.33 -7.12 -0.17
CA THR A 159 3.55 -7.71 0.39
C THR A 159 3.98 -6.87 1.57
N SER A 160 4.27 -7.52 2.69
CA SER A 160 4.69 -6.89 3.94
C SER A 160 6.04 -7.43 4.38
N PHE A 161 6.93 -6.54 4.78
CA PHE A 161 8.25 -6.86 5.29
C PHE A 161 8.67 -5.84 6.34
N THR A 162 9.62 -6.24 7.18
CA THR A 162 10.15 -5.40 8.25
C THR A 162 11.64 -5.27 8.04
N LEU A 163 12.11 -4.05 7.88
CA LEU A 163 13.51 -3.75 7.70
C LEU A 163 14.07 -3.41 9.09
N LEU A 164 15.05 -4.18 9.54
CA LEU A 164 15.64 -4.01 10.86
C LEU A 164 16.85 -3.09 10.77
N ASN A 165 17.04 -2.25 11.79
CA ASN A 165 18.23 -1.42 11.91
C ASN A 165 19.45 -2.33 12.18
N GLN A 166 20.20 -2.68 11.13
CA GLN A 166 21.48 -3.37 11.27
C GLN A 166 22.61 -2.41 10.91
N ASP A 167 23.56 -2.21 11.84
CA ASP A 167 24.85 -1.52 11.64
C ASP A 167 25.79 -2.30 10.70
N VAL A 168 25.26 -3.07 9.75
CA VAL A 168 26.03 -3.91 8.86
C VAL A 168 26.24 -3.12 7.57
N THR A 169 27.51 -2.88 7.24
CA THR A 169 27.94 -2.35 5.94
C THR A 169 27.07 -2.94 4.84
N PRO A 170 26.41 -2.12 3.99
CA PRO A 170 25.53 -2.64 2.97
C PRO A 170 26.32 -3.65 2.14
N PRO A 171 25.77 -4.86 1.89
CA PRO A 171 26.41 -5.78 0.97
C PRO A 171 26.68 -5.03 -0.33
N PRO A 172 27.85 -5.25 -0.98
CA PRO A 172 28.16 -4.56 -2.21
C PRO A 172 26.98 -4.71 -3.15
N ARG A 173 26.55 -3.61 -3.80
CA ARG A 173 25.47 -3.58 -4.81
C ARG A 173 25.70 -4.71 -5.81
N GLY A 174 25.17 -5.89 -5.48
CA GLY A 174 25.17 -7.04 -6.35
C GLY A 174 24.10 -6.69 -7.35
N SER A 175 24.43 -6.71 -8.64
CA SER A 175 23.40 -6.74 -9.66
C SER A 175 22.38 -7.79 -9.22
N VAL A 176 21.16 -7.35 -8.88
CA VAL A 176 20.04 -8.26 -8.67
C VAL A 176 20.06 -9.16 -9.89
N GLY A 177 20.50 -10.40 -9.71
CA GLY A 177 20.57 -11.32 -10.84
C GLY A 177 19.14 -11.45 -11.33
N ASP A 178 18.92 -11.20 -12.62
CA ASP A 178 17.64 -11.40 -13.32
C ASP A 178 17.24 -12.89 -13.33
N CYS A 179 17.13 -13.47 -12.14
CA CYS A 179 16.85 -14.86 -11.89
C CYS A 179 15.45 -14.93 -11.25
N VAL A 180 14.49 -15.19 -12.12
CA VAL A 180 13.10 -15.47 -11.72
C VAL A 180 12.90 -16.97 -11.80
N ARG A 181 12.21 -17.55 -10.81
CA ARG A 181 11.79 -18.96 -10.80
C ARG A 181 10.31 -19.07 -10.45
N PRO A 182 9.58 -20.08 -10.97
CA PRO A 182 8.22 -20.35 -10.53
C PRO A 182 8.16 -20.71 -9.05
N ASP A 183 7.16 -20.19 -8.34
CA ASP A 183 6.87 -20.59 -6.97
C ASP A 183 6.12 -21.94 -6.96
N PRO A 184 6.68 -23.02 -6.36
CA PRO A 184 6.06 -24.34 -6.38
C PRO A 184 4.76 -24.44 -5.56
N ARG A 185 4.45 -23.43 -4.72
CA ARG A 185 3.21 -23.34 -3.92
C ARG A 185 2.04 -22.78 -4.72
N VAL A 186 2.32 -22.14 -5.85
CA VAL A 186 1.31 -21.57 -6.75
C VAL A 186 1.16 -22.47 -7.97
N LEU A 187 -0.08 -22.81 -8.32
CA LEU A 187 -0.32 -23.65 -9.49
C LEU A 187 0.02 -22.88 -10.79
N PRO A 188 0.45 -23.57 -11.86
CA PRO A 188 0.83 -22.91 -13.11
C PRO A 188 -0.28 -22.06 -13.73
N GLU A 189 -1.55 -22.47 -13.61
CA GLU A 189 -2.70 -21.69 -14.10
C GLU A 189 -2.92 -20.36 -13.37
N HIS A 190 -2.36 -20.23 -12.16
CA HIS A 190 -2.41 -19.01 -11.36
C HIS A 190 -1.09 -18.26 -11.36
N SER A 191 -0.08 -18.74 -12.10
CA SER A 191 1.26 -18.15 -12.16
C SER A 191 1.46 -17.34 -13.43
N GLN A 192 2.21 -16.24 -13.33
CA GLN A 192 2.61 -15.48 -14.52
C GLN A 192 3.74 -16.18 -15.27
N SER A 193 3.79 -16.00 -16.60
CA SER A 193 4.76 -16.67 -17.46
C SER A 193 5.96 -15.78 -17.80
N CYS A 194 7.17 -16.28 -17.56
CA CYS A 194 8.41 -15.56 -17.89
C CYS A 194 8.60 -15.42 -19.40
N THR A 195 8.06 -16.33 -20.22
CA THR A 195 8.10 -16.21 -21.68
C THR A 195 7.26 -15.05 -22.22
N LEU A 196 6.24 -14.63 -21.49
CA LEU A 196 5.42 -13.48 -21.87
C LEU A 196 6.24 -12.20 -21.72
N TYR A 197 6.90 -12.02 -20.58
CA TYR A 197 7.75 -10.87 -20.30
C TYR A 197 8.96 -10.75 -21.25
N SER A 198 9.52 -11.87 -21.71
CA SER A 198 10.60 -11.82 -22.71
C SER A 198 10.13 -11.39 -24.11
N GLN A 199 8.82 -11.43 -24.38
CA GLN A 199 8.23 -11.03 -25.66
C GLN A 199 7.70 -9.59 -25.64
N THR A 200 7.53 -8.97 -24.47
CA THR A 200 7.04 -7.60 -24.30
C THR A 200 8.13 -6.70 -23.72
N PRO A 201 9.06 -6.17 -24.54
CA PRO A 201 10.23 -5.43 -24.07
C PRO A 201 9.91 -4.10 -23.35
N GLU A 202 8.70 -3.58 -23.53
CA GLU A 202 8.20 -2.37 -22.86
C GLU A 202 7.77 -2.63 -21.40
N THR A 203 7.60 -3.90 -21.00
CA THR A 203 7.17 -4.28 -19.65
C THR A 203 8.21 -5.18 -19.00
N ARG A 204 8.72 -4.79 -17.84
CA ARG A 204 9.67 -5.60 -17.06
C ARG A 204 9.02 -6.05 -15.75
N PRO A 205 9.34 -7.26 -15.25
CA PRO A 205 8.89 -7.66 -13.92
C PRO A 205 9.55 -6.78 -12.87
N GLY A 206 8.73 -6.26 -11.94
CA GLY A 206 9.19 -5.57 -10.73
C GLY A 206 9.00 -6.46 -9.50
N PHE A 207 9.88 -6.31 -8.51
CA PHE A 207 9.77 -7.02 -7.24
C PHE A 207 9.17 -6.10 -6.18
N LEU A 208 8.13 -6.56 -5.48
CA LEU A 208 7.53 -5.82 -4.37
C LEU A 208 8.39 -5.82 -3.10
N TYR A 209 9.19 -6.87 -2.90
CA TYR A 209 10.18 -6.93 -1.83
C TYR A 209 11.56 -6.64 -2.42
N PRO A 210 12.19 -5.50 -2.09
CA PRO A 210 13.57 -5.24 -2.50
C PRO A 210 14.54 -6.07 -1.64
N PRO A 211 15.57 -6.69 -2.24
CA PRO A 211 16.57 -7.47 -1.50
C PRO A 211 17.59 -6.62 -0.73
N GLU A 212 17.34 -5.32 -0.51
CA GLU A 212 18.28 -4.39 0.10
C GLU A 212 17.80 -3.89 1.47
N GLU A 213 18.74 -3.71 2.40
CA GLU A 213 18.52 -3.35 3.79
C GLU A 213 18.18 -1.84 3.93
N LEU A 214 17.08 -1.52 4.62
CA LEU A 214 16.82 -0.16 5.10
C LEU A 214 16.46 -0.16 6.60
N ASN A 215 16.37 1.02 7.18
CA ASN A 215 16.27 1.23 8.63
C ASN A 215 14.94 0.76 9.22
N GLY A 216 14.95 0.29 10.47
CA GLY A 216 13.86 -0.04 11.41
C GLY A 216 12.38 0.33 11.11
N VAL A 217 11.82 -0.04 9.95
CA VAL A 217 10.44 0.28 9.55
C VAL A 217 9.72 -0.96 9.01
N ASN A 218 8.41 -0.99 9.16
CA ASN A 218 7.55 -1.94 8.46
C ASN A 218 7.06 -1.30 7.16
N VAL A 219 7.14 -2.04 6.06
CA VAL A 219 6.69 -1.61 4.74
C VAL A 219 5.63 -2.57 4.24
N LEU A 220 4.50 -2.02 3.84
CA LEU A 220 3.43 -2.72 3.13
C LEU A 220 3.27 -2.10 1.74
N VAL A 221 3.40 -2.91 0.70
CA VAL A 221 3.36 -2.43 -0.69
C VAL A 221 2.47 -3.33 -1.55
N GLY A 222 1.84 -2.78 -2.56
CA GLY A 222 1.01 -3.56 -3.48
C GLY A 222 0.48 -2.76 -4.68
N PRO A 223 -0.14 -3.43 -5.65
CA PRO A 223 -0.74 -2.80 -6.81
C PRO A 223 -2.11 -2.18 -6.50
N VAL A 224 -2.48 -1.17 -7.30
CA VAL A 224 -3.81 -0.54 -7.30
C VAL A 224 -4.39 -0.57 -8.71
N PHE A 225 -5.68 -0.92 -8.80
CA PHE A 225 -6.45 -0.90 -10.03
C PHE A 225 -7.64 0.05 -9.87
N ASP A 226 -7.50 1.21 -10.49
CA ASP A 226 -8.51 2.27 -10.56
C ASP A 226 -8.46 2.84 -11.99
N HIS A 227 -9.05 2.11 -12.93
CA HIS A 227 -9.08 2.47 -14.34
C HIS A 227 -10.24 3.43 -14.68
N ASP A 228 -11.24 3.55 -13.82
CA ASP A 228 -12.33 4.52 -13.97
C ASP A 228 -12.11 5.83 -13.20
N TYR A 229 -11.02 5.92 -12.43
CA TYR A 229 -10.52 7.10 -11.72
C TYR A 229 -11.51 7.63 -10.68
N ASP A 230 -12.31 6.73 -10.09
CA ASP A 230 -13.32 7.08 -9.09
C ASP A 230 -12.77 7.07 -7.65
N GLY A 231 -11.51 6.65 -7.47
CA GLY A 231 -10.83 6.58 -6.18
C GLY A 231 -11.22 5.34 -5.37
N LEU A 232 -11.85 4.35 -5.99
CA LEU A 232 -12.23 3.07 -5.39
C LEU A 232 -11.58 1.91 -6.14
N ARG A 233 -11.52 0.76 -5.48
CA ARG A 233 -11.04 -0.47 -6.10
C ARG A 233 -11.98 -0.90 -7.23
N ASP A 234 -11.44 -1.08 -8.42
CA ASP A 234 -12.14 -1.73 -9.53
C ASP A 234 -12.62 -3.15 -9.19
N SER A 235 -13.70 -3.60 -9.85
CA SER A 235 -14.14 -4.99 -9.74
C SER A 235 -13.17 -5.95 -10.44
N THR A 236 -12.97 -7.18 -9.93
CA THR A 236 -12.07 -8.16 -10.59
C THR A 236 -12.43 -8.40 -12.07
N PRO A 237 -13.72 -8.48 -12.47
CA PRO A 237 -14.08 -8.52 -13.88
C PRO A 237 -13.60 -7.30 -14.68
N SER A 238 -13.75 -6.08 -14.14
CA SER A 238 -13.26 -4.85 -14.79
C SER A 238 -11.74 -4.88 -15.01
N ILE A 239 -10.99 -5.33 -13.99
CA ILE A 239 -9.52 -5.43 -14.02
C ILE A 239 -9.04 -6.43 -15.08
N THR A 240 -9.74 -7.55 -15.23
CA THR A 240 -9.35 -8.60 -16.18
C THR A 240 -9.84 -8.30 -17.61
N GLU A 241 -10.94 -7.57 -17.77
CA GLU A 241 -11.42 -7.09 -19.07
C GLU A 241 -10.47 -6.06 -19.68
N SER A 242 -9.90 -5.17 -18.87
CA SER A 242 -8.93 -4.16 -19.34
C SER A 242 -7.61 -4.78 -19.84
N SER A 243 -7.22 -5.96 -19.32
CA SER A 243 -5.95 -6.62 -19.64
C SER A 243 -6.05 -7.74 -20.68
N GLY A 244 -7.26 -8.22 -20.99
CA GLY A 244 -7.50 -9.28 -21.97
C GLY A 244 -6.81 -10.59 -21.57
N SER A 245 -5.80 -11.04 -22.35
CA SER A 245 -5.00 -12.24 -22.04
C SER A 245 -3.66 -11.96 -21.37
N ALA A 246 -3.34 -10.68 -21.12
CA ALA A 246 -2.12 -10.27 -20.43
C ALA A 246 -2.37 -10.15 -18.91
N PRO A 247 -1.33 -10.27 -18.07
CA PRO A 247 -1.41 -9.92 -16.65
C PRO A 247 -1.97 -8.49 -16.49
N PRO A 248 -2.84 -8.25 -15.51
CA PRO A 248 -3.44 -6.94 -15.34
C PRO A 248 -2.36 -5.91 -14.98
N PHE A 249 -2.46 -4.72 -15.56
CA PHE A 249 -1.46 -3.67 -15.38
C PHE A 249 -1.95 -2.69 -14.32
N PRO A 250 -1.27 -2.58 -13.16
CA PRO A 250 -1.70 -1.67 -12.10
C PRO A 250 -1.71 -0.22 -12.60
N SER A 251 -2.72 0.54 -12.23
CA SER A 251 -2.79 1.99 -12.44
C SER A 251 -1.80 2.74 -11.55
N HIS A 252 -1.62 2.25 -10.32
CA HIS A 252 -0.72 2.80 -9.31
C HIS A 252 -0.09 1.67 -8.49
N PHE A 253 0.97 2.01 -7.76
CA PHE A 253 1.49 1.20 -6.67
C PHE A 253 1.36 1.98 -5.37
N TYR A 254 0.85 1.33 -4.34
CA TYR A 254 0.79 1.93 -3.01
C TYR A 254 1.95 1.43 -2.17
N THR A 255 2.43 2.31 -1.28
CA THR A 255 3.37 1.96 -0.21
C THR A 255 2.87 2.57 1.09
N VAL A 256 2.78 1.78 2.16
CA VAL A 256 2.49 2.24 3.52
C VAL A 256 3.69 1.92 4.38
N VAL A 257 4.33 2.96 4.90
CA VAL A 257 5.48 2.84 5.80
C VAL A 257 5.01 3.13 7.21
N THR A 258 5.26 2.19 8.11
CA THR A 258 4.91 2.32 9.53
C THR A 258 6.16 2.20 10.39
N SER A 259 6.35 3.15 11.29
CA SER A 259 7.40 3.15 12.31
C SER A 259 6.83 3.49 13.68
N CYS A 260 7.62 3.23 14.72
CA CYS A 260 7.35 3.79 16.03
C CYS A 260 7.61 5.30 16.01
N GLU A 261 6.81 6.05 16.75
CA GLU A 261 7.07 7.47 17.03
C GLU A 261 8.27 7.63 17.97
N GLU A 262 8.47 6.67 18.89
CA GLU A 262 9.64 6.61 19.75
C GLU A 262 10.85 6.04 19.00
N VAL A 263 11.88 6.88 18.83
CA VAL A 263 13.09 6.60 18.03
C VAL A 263 13.87 5.33 18.46
N ASN A 264 13.73 4.90 19.72
CA ASN A 264 14.49 3.78 20.27
C ASN A 264 13.69 2.45 20.32
N GLN A 265 12.48 2.39 19.78
CA GLN A 265 11.67 1.17 19.76
C GLN A 265 11.66 0.54 18.37
N THR A 266 11.74 -0.80 18.31
CA THR A 266 11.51 -1.54 17.07
C THR A 266 10.01 -1.63 16.79
N VAL A 267 9.63 -1.80 15.52
CA VAL A 267 8.21 -1.95 15.15
C VAL A 267 7.54 -3.17 15.78
N GLU A 268 8.31 -4.16 16.26
CA GLU A 268 7.80 -5.36 16.95
C GLU A 268 7.48 -5.09 18.43
N GLU A 269 8.20 -4.18 19.06
CA GLU A 269 8.09 -3.84 20.49
C GLU A 269 7.39 -2.49 20.72
N CYS A 270 6.69 -1.99 19.69
CA CYS A 270 6.09 -0.66 19.71
C CYS A 270 4.96 -0.57 20.74
N GLU A 271 5.24 0.03 21.90
CA GLU A 271 4.22 0.30 22.94
C GLU A 271 3.63 1.70 22.83
N GLY A 272 4.33 2.62 22.16
CA GLY A 272 3.96 4.03 22.01
C GLY A 272 3.10 4.35 20.78
N GLY A 273 3.11 5.63 20.39
CA GLY A 273 2.44 6.12 19.18
C GLY A 273 3.06 5.53 17.90
N LEU A 274 2.25 5.39 16.86
CA LEU A 274 2.69 4.95 15.54
C LEU A 274 2.80 6.17 14.62
N LYS A 275 3.89 6.24 13.86
CA LYS A 275 4.03 7.15 12.73
C LYS A 275 3.77 6.37 11.45
N VAL A 276 2.83 6.85 10.64
CA VAL A 276 2.49 6.24 9.36
C VAL A 276 2.50 7.31 8.28
N PHE A 277 3.09 6.98 7.15
CA PHE A 277 2.94 7.73 5.91
C PHE A 277 2.76 6.74 4.76
N SER A 278 2.12 7.20 3.69
CA SER A 278 1.81 6.36 2.55
C SER A 278 1.91 7.13 1.25
N PHE A 279 2.18 6.40 0.17
CA PHE A 279 2.31 6.90 -1.18
C PHE A 279 1.37 6.14 -2.11
N LEU A 280 0.84 6.84 -3.12
CA LEU A 280 0.10 6.27 -4.24
C LEU A 280 0.79 6.69 -5.53
N LEU A 281 1.72 5.88 -6.00
CA LEU A 281 2.60 6.23 -7.10
C LEU A 281 1.97 5.85 -8.44
N PRO A 282 1.76 6.80 -9.37
CA PRO A 282 1.18 6.51 -10.67
C PRO A 282 2.12 5.63 -11.49
N HIS A 283 1.57 4.57 -12.08
CA HIS A 283 2.33 3.64 -12.91
C HIS A 283 2.28 4.09 -14.37
N ARG A 284 3.24 4.93 -14.75
CA ARG A 284 3.33 5.57 -16.06
C ARG A 284 4.43 4.95 -16.94
N PRO A 285 4.31 5.04 -18.27
CA PRO A 285 5.35 4.58 -19.20
C PRO A 285 6.56 5.52 -19.27
N ASP A 286 6.43 6.75 -18.76
CA ASP A 286 7.49 7.77 -18.73
C ASP A 286 7.51 8.53 -17.40
N ASN A 287 8.61 9.24 -17.16
CA ASN A 287 8.79 10.17 -16.04
C ASN A 287 8.48 11.61 -16.47
N GLY A 288 7.51 11.78 -17.39
CA GLY A 288 7.12 13.10 -17.90
C GLY A 288 6.61 14.04 -16.80
N GLU A 289 6.02 13.49 -15.74
CA GLU A 289 5.60 14.24 -14.55
C GLU A 289 6.76 14.94 -13.83
N SER A 290 7.93 14.30 -13.82
CA SER A 290 9.17 14.88 -13.28
C SER A 290 9.90 15.77 -14.31
N CYS A 291 9.21 16.15 -15.39
CA CYS A 291 9.73 16.87 -16.55
C CYS A 291 11.02 16.33 -17.14
N ASN A 292 11.19 15.01 -17.08
CA ASN A 292 12.43 14.33 -17.47
C ASN A 292 13.66 15.05 -16.89
N SER A 293 13.59 15.40 -15.60
CA SER A 293 14.62 16.19 -14.92
C SER A 293 16.01 15.64 -15.24
N GLY A 294 16.91 16.54 -15.63
CA GLY A 294 18.33 16.21 -15.82
C GLY A 294 19.10 16.11 -14.50
N GLU A 295 18.41 16.30 -13.37
CA GLU A 295 18.95 16.17 -12.02
C GLU A 295 19.20 14.71 -11.63
N GLU A 296 19.87 14.51 -10.50
CA GLU A 296 20.12 13.17 -9.99
C GLU A 296 18.80 12.49 -9.61
N GLU A 297 18.68 11.19 -9.90
CA GLU A 297 17.47 10.40 -9.57
C GLU A 297 17.09 10.48 -8.09
N SER A 298 18.07 10.67 -7.20
CA SER A 298 17.84 10.85 -5.77
C SER A 298 17.01 12.11 -5.43
N GLN A 299 17.04 13.15 -6.27
CA GLN A 299 16.37 14.42 -5.98
C GLN A 299 14.93 14.43 -6.50
N TRP A 300 14.73 14.22 -7.80
CA TRP A 300 13.38 14.33 -8.37
C TRP A 300 12.45 13.18 -7.93
N VAL A 301 13.00 12.02 -7.55
CA VAL A 301 12.19 10.91 -7.00
C VAL A 301 11.63 11.28 -5.64
N GLU A 302 12.41 11.94 -4.77
CA GLU A 302 11.92 12.40 -3.46
C GLU A 302 10.78 13.40 -3.60
N ASP A 303 10.90 14.35 -4.53
CA ASP A 303 9.83 15.31 -4.85
C ASP A 303 8.57 14.61 -5.39
N LEU A 304 8.75 13.61 -6.27
CA LEU A 304 7.64 12.83 -6.82
C LEU A 304 6.93 12.01 -5.72
N LEU A 305 7.69 11.38 -4.82
CA LEU A 305 7.15 10.66 -3.67
C LEU A 305 6.38 11.62 -2.76
N ALA A 306 6.95 12.79 -2.45
CA ALA A 306 6.32 13.79 -1.60
C ALA A 306 5.00 14.29 -2.23
N LEU A 307 4.98 14.55 -3.54
CA LEU A 307 3.79 14.96 -4.29
C LEU A 307 2.68 13.91 -4.23
N HIS A 308 3.03 12.62 -4.34
CA HIS A 308 2.10 11.49 -4.31
C HIS A 308 1.85 10.90 -2.92
N THR A 309 2.07 11.71 -1.88
CA THR A 309 1.70 11.33 -0.51
C THR A 309 0.19 11.20 -0.39
N SER A 310 -0.25 10.16 0.31
CA SER A 310 -1.66 9.83 0.50
C SER A 310 -1.94 9.47 1.96
N ARG A 311 -3.23 9.41 2.32
CA ARG A 311 -3.65 8.84 3.59
C ARG A 311 -3.71 7.32 3.46
N VAL A 312 -3.51 6.59 4.56
CA VAL A 312 -3.76 5.15 4.61
C VAL A 312 -5.21 4.85 4.17
N ARG A 313 -6.15 5.74 4.49
CA ARG A 313 -7.54 5.60 4.08
C ARG A 313 -7.73 5.62 2.55
N ASP A 314 -6.92 6.37 1.81
CA ASP A 314 -6.99 6.41 0.34
C ASP A 314 -6.53 5.06 -0.22
N VAL A 315 -5.44 4.51 0.34
CA VAL A 315 -4.98 3.14 0.02
C VAL A 315 -6.07 2.10 0.29
N GLU A 316 -6.77 2.17 1.45
CA GLU A 316 -7.85 1.24 1.77
C GLU A 316 -9.01 1.27 0.78
N LEU A 317 -9.40 2.46 0.32
CA LEU A 317 -10.48 2.66 -0.64
C LEU A 317 -10.11 2.06 -2.02
N LEU A 318 -8.90 2.36 -2.49
CA LEU A 318 -8.37 1.93 -3.78
C LEU A 318 -8.01 0.44 -3.85
N THR A 319 -7.69 -0.18 -2.72
CA THR A 319 -7.29 -1.60 -2.66
C THR A 319 -8.38 -2.53 -2.16
N GLY A 320 -9.40 -1.99 -1.48
CA GLY A 320 -10.41 -2.79 -0.77
C GLY A 320 -9.84 -3.56 0.43
N LEU A 321 -8.71 -3.11 0.98
CA LEU A 321 -8.09 -3.67 2.18
C LEU A 321 -8.46 -2.86 3.43
N ASP A 322 -8.48 -3.50 4.60
CA ASP A 322 -8.47 -2.81 5.90
C ASP A 322 -7.16 -3.07 6.62
N LEU A 323 -6.39 -2.00 6.83
CA LEU A 323 -5.02 -2.03 7.32
C LEU A 323 -4.97 -1.76 8.84
N LEU A 324 -3.79 -1.95 9.45
CA LEU A 324 -3.52 -1.60 10.86
C LEU A 324 -4.56 -2.18 11.84
N ARG A 325 -4.88 -3.47 11.67
CA ARG A 325 -5.91 -4.15 12.46
C ARG A 325 -5.38 -4.61 13.82
N SER A 326 -4.11 -5.00 13.93
CA SER A 326 -3.53 -5.46 15.19
C SER A 326 -2.66 -4.35 15.79
N THR A 327 -3.29 -3.35 16.41
CA THR A 327 -2.61 -2.25 17.11
C THR A 327 -3.11 -2.14 18.54
N ASN A 328 -2.31 -1.60 19.45
CA ASN A 328 -2.74 -1.27 20.82
C ASN A 328 -3.67 -0.05 20.90
N LEU A 329 -3.90 0.64 19.77
CA LEU A 329 -4.78 1.80 19.67
C LEU A 329 -6.26 1.42 19.74
N THR A 330 -7.08 2.34 20.28
CA THR A 330 -8.54 2.23 20.14
C THR A 330 -8.92 2.39 18.66
N TYR A 331 -10.04 1.80 18.24
CA TYR A 331 -10.45 1.90 16.83
C TYR A 331 -10.65 3.35 16.35
N PRO A 332 -11.28 4.27 17.11
CA PRO A 332 -11.30 5.70 16.76
C PRO A 332 -9.90 6.30 16.54
N SER A 333 -8.94 6.00 17.41
CA SER A 333 -7.56 6.47 17.26
C SER A 333 -6.88 5.86 16.03
N SER A 334 -7.14 4.58 15.72
CA SER A 334 -6.70 3.96 14.45
C SER A 334 -7.31 4.67 13.24
N LEU A 335 -8.58 5.10 13.30
CA LEU A 335 -9.20 5.90 12.23
C LEU A 335 -8.53 7.26 12.08
N GLY A 336 -8.19 7.92 13.20
CA GLY A 336 -7.40 9.15 13.20
C GLY A 336 -6.08 8.97 12.44
N LEU A 337 -5.32 7.93 12.80
CA LEU A 337 -4.07 7.55 12.13
C LEU A 337 -4.26 7.26 10.64
N LYS A 338 -5.33 6.55 10.27
CA LYS A 338 -5.63 6.24 8.86
C LYS A 338 -6.01 7.46 8.03
N THR A 339 -6.60 8.49 8.65
CA THR A 339 -7.02 9.73 7.99
C THR A 339 -5.96 10.83 7.99
N TYR A 340 -4.86 10.62 8.71
CA TYR A 340 -3.74 11.55 8.72
C TYR A 340 -3.04 11.55 7.35
N LEU A 341 -2.73 12.75 6.85
CA LEU A 341 -1.92 12.95 5.65
C LEU A 341 -0.58 13.51 6.09
N HIS A 342 0.49 12.78 5.76
CA HIS A 342 1.84 13.26 6.05
C HIS A 342 2.19 14.43 5.11
N THR A 343 2.93 15.41 5.62
CA THR A 343 3.44 16.54 4.85
C THR A 343 4.95 16.59 5.04
N PHE A 344 5.69 16.54 3.94
CA PHE A 344 7.12 16.78 3.93
C PHE A 344 7.34 18.29 3.98
N GLU A 345 8.02 18.78 5.03
CA GLU A 345 8.45 20.17 5.11
C GLU A 345 9.77 20.30 4.33
N PRO A 346 9.94 21.32 3.47
CA PRO A 346 11.23 21.58 2.84
C PRO A 346 12.25 21.98 3.91
N ASP A 347 13.46 21.44 3.82
CA ASP A 347 14.57 21.88 4.67
C ASP A 347 14.93 23.34 4.29
N ASP A 348 14.64 24.29 5.20
CA ASP A 348 14.94 25.73 5.07
C ASP A 348 16.45 26.07 5.12
#